data_AF-A0A0S9QB92-F1
#
_entry.id   AF-A0A0S9QB92-F1
#
_cell.length_a   1.000
_cell.length_b   1.000
_cell.length_c   1.000
_cell.angle_alpha   90.00
_cell.angle_beta   90.00
_cell.angle_gamma   90.00
#
_symmetry.space_group_name_H-M   'P 1'
#
loop_
_entity.id
_entity.type
_entity.pdbx_description
1 polymer ?
#
loop_
_entity_poly.entity_id
_entity_poly.type
_entity_poly.pdbx_seq_one_letter_code
_entity_poly.pdbx_strand_id
1 'polypeptide(L)'
;MFEADTEPFRRAGVRVGVDETATENRLLEEALAPFDLATRNEALRMGRLYSIIYCFENSVRDLIRSRLSEQADDWWDTPRVPKKVHDTAENRLKDAEKNSWLEGVYKDVLGYVDFGGLSDIIVNNWSDFEDLIPSQHWLKQRLDELERARNFIAHNRMITSAEFRRLEMYVGDWNRQVGL
;
A
#
# COMPACT_ATOMS: atom_id res chain seq x y z
N MET A 1 -33.77 23.80 3.82
CA MET A 1 -34.13 24.37 2.50
C MET A 1 -32.92 24.38 1.56
N PHE A 2 -32.25 23.23 1.41
CA PHE A 2 -31.01 23.08 0.61
C PHE A 2 -31.05 21.83 -0.31
N GLU A 3 -32.21 21.18 -0.44
CA GLU A 3 -32.36 19.98 -1.28
C GLU A 3 -32.74 20.30 -2.74
N ALA A 4 -33.19 21.52 -3.03
CA ALA A 4 -33.80 21.87 -4.32
C ALA A 4 -32.79 22.12 -5.47
N ASP A 5 -31.51 22.33 -5.18
CA ASP A 5 -30.51 22.75 -6.18
C ASP A 5 -29.59 21.62 -6.67
N THR A 6 -29.92 20.34 -6.40
CA THR A 6 -29.07 19.20 -6.78
C THR A 6 -29.37 18.61 -8.16
N GLU A 7 -30.48 19.00 -8.78
CA GLU A 7 -30.94 18.46 -10.07
C GLU A 7 -30.02 18.79 -11.27
N PRO A 8 -29.39 19.98 -11.35
CA PRO A 8 -28.41 20.28 -12.39
C PRO A 8 -27.16 19.38 -12.29
N PHE A 9 -26.75 19.02 -11.08
CA PHE A 9 -25.54 18.21 -10.82
C PHE A 9 -25.75 16.73 -11.15
N ARG A 10 -26.96 16.19 -10.94
CA ARG A 10 -27.32 14.82 -11.36
C ARG A 10 -27.23 14.61 -12.87
N ARG A 11 -27.66 15.60 -13.66
CA ARG A 11 -27.61 15.53 -15.15
C ARG A 11 -26.19 15.59 -15.70
N ALA A 12 -25.24 16.16 -14.94
CA ALA A 12 -23.83 16.23 -15.30
C ALA A 12 -23.02 14.98 -14.88
N GLY A 13 -23.66 13.94 -14.33
CA GLY A 13 -22.97 12.73 -13.85
C GLY A 13 -22.20 12.93 -12.54
N VAL A 14 -22.28 14.11 -11.92
CA VAL A 14 -21.64 14.39 -10.64
C VAL A 14 -22.55 13.89 -9.52
N ARG A 15 -22.25 12.69 -9.01
CA ARG A 15 -22.95 12.11 -7.85
C ARG A 15 -22.44 12.75 -6.56
N VAL A 16 -22.97 13.92 -6.21
CA VAL A 16 -22.68 14.56 -4.93
C VAL A 16 -23.51 13.89 -3.83
N GLY A 17 -22.85 13.23 -2.86
CA GLY A 17 -23.46 12.82 -1.59
C GLY A 17 -23.98 11.38 -1.49
N VAL A 18 -23.47 10.44 -2.29
CA VAL A 18 -23.67 9.01 -2.01
C VAL A 18 -22.67 8.61 -0.93
N ASP A 19 -23.13 7.93 0.13
CA ASP A 19 -22.22 7.23 1.05
C ASP A 19 -21.53 6.10 0.26
N GLU A 20 -20.33 6.41 -0.24
CA GLU A 20 -19.48 5.47 -1.00
C GLU A 20 -19.22 4.21 -0.16
N THR A 21 -19.07 4.36 1.16
CA THR A 21 -18.83 3.22 2.07
C THR A 21 -20.04 2.28 2.12
N ALA A 22 -21.25 2.82 2.23
CA ALA A 22 -22.47 2.00 2.21
C ALA A 22 -22.68 1.32 0.85
N THR A 23 -22.24 1.96 -0.24
CA THR A 23 -22.32 1.38 -1.59
C THR A 23 -21.32 0.24 -1.75
N GLU A 24 -20.05 0.44 -1.39
CA GLU A 24 -19.01 -0.58 -1.45
C GLU A 24 -19.34 -1.80 -0.57
N ASN A 25 -19.86 -1.59 0.64
CA ASN A 25 -20.28 -2.69 1.50
C ASN A 25 -21.37 -3.55 0.86
N ARG A 26 -22.37 -2.93 0.22
CA ARG A 26 -23.44 -3.67 -0.48
C ARG A 26 -22.88 -4.45 -1.67
N LEU A 27 -22.01 -3.84 -2.46
CA LEU A 27 -21.37 -4.50 -3.60
C LEU A 27 -20.51 -5.69 -3.15
N LEU A 28 -19.78 -5.54 -2.04
CA LEU A 28 -19.01 -6.63 -1.44
C LEU A 28 -19.92 -7.78 -0.97
N GLU A 29 -21.02 -7.48 -0.30
CA GLU A 29 -22.00 -8.49 0.13
C GLU A 29 -22.60 -9.24 -1.06
N GLU A 30 -23.01 -8.52 -2.11
CA GLU A 30 -23.55 -9.09 -3.35
C GLU A 30 -22.51 -9.98 -4.07
N ALA A 31 -21.26 -9.52 -4.17
CA ALA A 31 -20.18 -10.26 -4.81
C ALA A 31 -19.81 -11.55 -4.04
N LEU A 32 -19.93 -11.52 -2.71
CA LEU A 32 -19.64 -12.67 -1.86
C LEU A 32 -20.83 -13.63 -1.70
N ALA A 33 -22.04 -13.22 -2.09
CA ALA A 33 -23.28 -13.99 -1.95
C ALA A 33 -23.29 -15.41 -2.57
N PRO A 34 -22.49 -15.73 -3.59
CA PRO A 34 -22.41 -17.10 -4.11
C PRO A 34 -21.57 -18.08 -3.27
N PHE A 35 -20.70 -17.62 -2.36
CA PHE A 35 -19.75 -18.48 -1.63
C PHE A 35 -20.33 -18.98 -0.31
N ASP A 36 -19.76 -20.01 0.33
CA ASP A 36 -20.24 -20.47 1.63
C ASP A 36 -19.84 -19.50 2.78
N LEU A 37 -20.56 -19.59 3.90
CA LEU A 37 -20.37 -18.67 5.03
C LEU A 37 -18.96 -18.72 5.64
N ALA A 38 -18.32 -19.90 5.70
CA ALA A 38 -16.99 -20.03 6.30
C ALA A 38 -15.96 -19.32 5.42
N THR A 39 -15.98 -19.57 4.11
CA THR A 39 -15.11 -18.90 3.13
C THR A 39 -15.30 -17.39 3.13
N ARG A 40 -16.55 -16.89 3.23
CA ARG A 40 -16.81 -15.44 3.31
C ARG A 40 -16.18 -14.81 4.55
N ASN A 41 -16.32 -15.45 5.72
CA ASN A 41 -15.75 -14.95 6.96
C ASN A 41 -14.21 -14.91 6.91
N GLU A 42 -13.60 -15.92 6.30
CA GLU A 42 -12.16 -15.95 6.05
C GLU A 42 -11.71 -14.82 5.11
N ALA A 43 -12.42 -14.65 3.99
CA ALA A 43 -12.14 -13.61 3.01
C ALA A 43 -12.26 -12.19 3.61
N LEU A 44 -13.34 -11.90 4.37
CA LEU A 44 -13.52 -10.61 5.03
C LEU A 44 -12.41 -10.32 6.04
N ARG A 45 -12.01 -11.33 6.81
CA ARG A 45 -10.92 -11.21 7.76
C ARG A 45 -9.60 -10.89 7.06
N MET A 46 -9.26 -11.61 5.99
CA MET A 46 -8.03 -11.38 5.23
C MET A 46 -8.07 -10.05 4.46
N GLY A 47 -9.25 -9.66 3.97
CA GLY A 47 -9.48 -8.37 3.32
C GLY A 47 -9.13 -7.20 4.22
N ARG A 48 -9.51 -7.25 5.50
CA ARG A 48 -9.09 -6.23 6.50
C ARG A 48 -7.58 -6.10 6.59
N LEU A 49 -6.85 -7.22 6.58
CA LEU A 49 -5.39 -7.19 6.65
C LEU A 49 -4.76 -6.67 5.36
N TYR A 50 -5.31 -7.06 4.21
CA TYR A 50 -4.90 -6.51 2.92
C TYR A 50 -5.02 -4.98 2.93
N SER A 51 -6.15 -4.42 3.40
CA SER A 51 -6.33 -2.97 3.51
C SER A 51 -5.26 -2.32 4.38
N ILE A 52 -4.92 -2.92 5.53
CA ILE A 52 -3.88 -2.40 6.43
C ILE A 52 -2.50 -2.39 5.75
N ILE A 53 -2.12 -3.51 5.12
CA ILE A 53 -0.82 -3.64 4.44
C ILE A 53 -0.76 -2.70 3.23
N TYR A 54 -1.84 -2.58 2.46
CA TYR A 54 -1.94 -1.67 1.33
C TYR A 54 -1.69 -0.22 1.76
N CYS A 55 -2.38 0.24 2.81
CA CYS A 55 -2.19 1.59 3.34
C CYS A 55 -0.76 1.80 3.85
N PHE A 56 -0.22 0.82 4.58
CA PHE A 56 1.15 0.88 5.09
C PHE A 56 2.20 0.95 3.98
N GLU A 57 2.11 0.09 2.96
CA GLU A 57 3.08 0.05 1.87
C GLU A 57 3.11 1.37 1.09
N ASN A 58 1.94 1.95 0.84
CA ASN A 58 1.85 3.24 0.17
C ASN A 58 2.30 4.40 1.07
N SER A 59 2.04 4.38 2.38
CA SER A 59 2.56 5.43 3.26
C SER A 59 4.08 5.41 3.37
N VAL A 60 4.73 4.24 3.32
CA VAL A 60 6.20 4.14 3.24
C VAL A 60 6.72 4.73 1.92
N ARG A 61 6.05 4.44 0.78
CA ARG A 61 6.41 5.05 -0.52
C ARG A 61 6.27 6.56 -0.49
N ASP A 62 5.19 7.06 0.10
CA ASP A 62 4.92 8.49 0.21
C ASP A 62 5.97 9.19 1.09
N LEU A 63 6.37 8.57 2.20
CA LEU A 63 7.47 9.06 3.04
C LEU A 63 8.78 9.17 2.26
N ILE A 64 9.17 8.12 1.53
CA ILE A 64 10.38 8.11 0.71
C ILE A 64 10.30 9.22 -0.34
N ARG A 65 9.18 9.33 -1.04
CA ARG A 65 8.99 10.37 -2.06
C ARG A 65 9.09 11.76 -1.46
N SER A 66 8.45 11.99 -0.31
CA SER A 66 8.50 13.29 0.38
C SER A 66 9.95 13.66 0.74
N ARG A 67 10.67 12.78 1.43
CA ARG A 67 12.04 13.07 1.91
C ARG A 67 13.05 13.26 0.78
N LEU A 68 12.98 12.43 -0.27
CA LEU A 68 13.97 12.50 -1.35
C LEU A 68 13.69 13.65 -2.33
N SER A 69 12.42 14.03 -2.53
CA SER A 69 12.06 15.14 -3.42
C SER A 69 12.38 16.51 -2.83
N GLU A 70 12.55 16.64 -1.51
CA GLU A 70 13.04 17.88 -0.89
C GLU A 70 14.47 18.25 -1.32
N GLN A 71 15.25 17.27 -1.80
CA GLN A 71 16.65 17.44 -2.15
C GLN A 71 16.88 17.51 -3.67
N ALA A 72 16.13 16.74 -4.45
CA ALA A 72 16.19 16.72 -5.92
C ALA A 72 14.91 16.16 -6.52
N ASP A 73 14.39 16.80 -7.58
CA ASP A 73 13.16 16.34 -8.26
C ASP A 73 13.35 15.00 -9.01
N ASP A 74 14.57 14.72 -9.48
CA ASP A 74 14.93 13.55 -10.29
C ASP A 74 15.66 12.45 -9.50
N TRP A 75 15.44 12.40 -8.17
CA TRP A 75 16.17 11.53 -7.25
C TRP A 75 16.18 10.04 -7.63
N TRP A 76 15.18 9.57 -8.39
CA TRP A 76 15.07 8.16 -8.83
C TRP A 76 16.28 7.71 -9.66
N ASP A 77 16.75 8.55 -10.60
CA ASP A 77 17.84 8.22 -11.52
C ASP A 77 19.23 8.60 -10.97
N THR A 78 19.32 8.79 -9.65
CA THR A 78 20.55 9.19 -8.96
C THR A 78 21.08 8.08 -8.05
N PRO A 79 22.33 8.19 -7.54
CA PRO A 79 22.87 7.25 -6.55
C PRO A 79 22.11 7.18 -5.22
N ARG A 80 21.08 8.02 -5.01
CA ARG A 80 20.17 7.92 -3.87
C ARG A 80 19.35 6.63 -3.91
N VAL A 81 19.09 6.08 -5.10
CA VAL A 81 18.45 4.76 -5.24
C VAL A 81 19.53 3.71 -5.49
N PRO A 82 19.65 2.65 -4.67
CA PRO A 82 20.58 1.58 -4.94
C PRO A 82 20.32 0.95 -6.31
N LYS A 83 21.38 0.80 -7.12
CA LYS A 83 21.29 0.30 -8.50
C LYS A 83 20.47 -0.97 -8.64
N LYS A 84 20.62 -1.93 -7.71
CA LYS A 84 19.85 -3.18 -7.71
C LYS A 84 18.35 -2.94 -7.59
N VAL A 85 17.93 -2.00 -6.74
CA VAL A 85 16.51 -1.65 -6.54
C VAL A 85 15.96 -0.98 -7.79
N HIS A 86 16.69 0.00 -8.33
CA HIS A 86 16.35 0.69 -9.58
C HIS A 86 16.17 -0.30 -10.74
N ASP A 87 17.20 -1.10 -11.04
CA ASP A 87 17.19 -2.08 -12.13
C ASP A 87 16.03 -3.08 -11.98
N THR A 88 15.74 -3.53 -10.75
CA THR A 88 14.65 -4.47 -10.49
C THR A 88 13.27 -3.85 -10.75
N ALA A 89 13.04 -2.63 -10.26
CA ALA A 89 11.77 -1.93 -10.45
C ALA A 89 11.52 -1.58 -11.92
N GLU A 90 12.53 -1.06 -12.62
CA GLU A 90 12.47 -0.77 -14.06
C GLU A 90 12.15 -2.01 -14.90
N ASN A 91 12.75 -3.15 -14.57
CA ASN A 91 12.46 -4.40 -15.27
C ASN A 91 11.01 -4.87 -15.02
N ARG A 92 10.51 -4.74 -13.79
CA ARG A 92 9.11 -5.07 -13.46
C ARG A 92 8.12 -4.13 -14.15
N LEU A 93 8.43 -2.84 -14.24
CA LEU A 93 7.62 -1.86 -14.98
C LEU A 93 7.56 -2.22 -16.47
N LYS A 94 8.72 -2.44 -17.10
CA LYS A 94 8.79 -2.84 -18.53
C LYS A 94 8.09 -4.15 -18.82
N ASP A 95 8.15 -5.11 -17.90
CA ASP A 95 7.41 -6.37 -18.01
C ASP A 95 5.90 -6.12 -17.93
N ALA A 96 5.44 -5.29 -16.98
CA ALA A 96 4.04 -4.92 -16.86
C ALA A 96 3.52 -4.18 -18.11
N GLU A 97 4.28 -3.24 -18.67
CA GLU A 97 3.88 -2.52 -19.89
C GLU A 97 3.76 -3.42 -21.12
N LYS A 98 4.59 -4.47 -21.20
CA LYS A 98 4.62 -5.37 -22.36
C LYS A 98 3.64 -6.54 -22.24
N ASN A 99 3.50 -7.09 -21.04
CA ASN A 99 2.89 -8.39 -20.82
C ASN A 99 1.61 -8.34 -19.97
N SER A 100 1.23 -7.18 -19.43
CA SER A 100 0.00 -7.04 -18.64
C SER A 100 -1.20 -6.71 -19.53
N TRP A 101 -2.32 -7.38 -19.27
CA TRP A 101 -3.63 -7.00 -19.80
C TRP A 101 -4.34 -5.95 -18.91
N LEU A 102 -3.73 -5.58 -17.78
CA LEU A 102 -4.29 -4.62 -16.84
C LEU A 102 -3.97 -3.19 -17.29
N GLU A 103 -4.99 -2.36 -17.50
CA GLU A 103 -4.85 -0.96 -17.90
C GLU A 103 -4.31 -0.05 -16.77
N GLY A 104 -4.36 -0.53 -15.53
CA GLY A 104 -3.88 0.15 -14.33
C GLY A 104 -2.38 0.04 -14.09
N VAL A 105 -1.56 -0.09 -15.14
CA VAL A 105 -0.09 -0.04 -15.01
C VAL A 105 0.27 1.25 -14.28
N TYR A 106 0.84 1.10 -13.08
CA TYR A 106 1.17 2.24 -12.24
C TYR A 106 2.23 3.09 -12.95
N LYS A 107 1.96 4.38 -13.14
CA LYS A 107 2.97 5.31 -13.67
C LYS A 107 4.12 5.54 -12.69
N ASP A 108 3.88 5.27 -11.41
CA ASP A 108 4.89 5.44 -10.39
C ASP A 108 5.74 4.18 -10.22
N VAL A 109 7.02 4.32 -10.51
CA VAL A 109 8.02 3.25 -10.44
C VAL A 109 8.19 2.71 -9.01
N LEU A 110 7.92 3.52 -7.97
CA LEU A 110 7.94 3.04 -6.58
C LEU A 110 6.89 1.96 -6.33
N GLY A 111 5.81 1.92 -7.12
CA GLY A 111 4.81 0.84 -7.10
C GLY A 111 5.38 -0.54 -7.45
N TYR A 112 6.56 -0.60 -8.06
CA TYR A 112 7.26 -1.83 -8.43
C TYR A 112 8.36 -2.23 -7.45
N VAL A 113 8.57 -1.43 -6.40
CA VAL A 113 9.53 -1.69 -5.33
C VAL A 113 8.82 -2.42 -4.18
N ASP A 114 9.40 -3.53 -3.73
CA ASP A 114 8.96 -4.31 -2.57
C ASP A 114 9.54 -3.75 -1.26
N PHE A 115 9.08 -4.25 -0.11
CA PHE A 115 9.51 -3.75 1.20
C PHE A 115 11.03 -3.84 1.41
N GLY A 116 11.67 -4.91 0.95
CA GLY A 116 13.14 -5.01 0.92
C GLY A 116 13.78 -3.85 0.16
N GLY A 117 13.31 -3.55 -1.06
CA GLY A 117 13.80 -2.42 -1.83
C GLY A 117 13.51 -1.05 -1.19
N LEU A 118 12.33 -0.87 -0.57
CA LEU A 118 12.01 0.36 0.17
C LEU A 118 12.94 0.53 1.38
N SER A 119 13.22 -0.56 2.09
CA SER A 119 14.20 -0.58 3.19
C SER A 119 15.59 -0.18 2.71
N ASP A 120 16.04 -0.73 1.59
CA ASP A 120 17.35 -0.43 1.01
C ASP A 120 17.47 1.04 0.58
N ILE A 121 16.41 1.63 0.02
CA ILE A 121 16.37 3.07 -0.32
C ILE A 121 16.52 3.92 0.94
N ILE A 122 15.75 3.65 2.00
CA ILE A 122 15.82 4.41 3.24
C ILE A 122 17.22 4.28 3.88
N VAL A 123 17.77 3.07 3.91
CA VAL A 123 19.10 2.82 4.50
C VAL A 123 20.21 3.53 3.71
N ASN A 124 20.11 3.59 2.39
CA ASN A 124 21.07 4.30 1.55
C ASN A 124 21.07 5.83 1.78
N ASN A 125 19.95 6.38 2.23
CA ASN A 125 19.76 7.80 2.52
C ASN A 125 19.52 8.05 4.02
N TRP A 126 20.15 7.27 4.90
CA TRP A 126 19.80 7.21 6.32
C TRP A 126 19.74 8.57 7.03
N SER A 127 20.62 9.52 6.68
CA SER A 127 20.63 10.88 7.22
C SER A 127 19.29 11.63 7.07
N ASP A 128 18.50 11.26 6.06
CA ASP A 128 17.26 11.94 5.71
C ASP A 128 16.06 11.35 6.49
N PHE A 129 16.25 10.24 7.21
CA PHE A 129 15.20 9.49 7.91
C PHE A 129 15.49 9.19 9.38
N GLU A 130 16.72 9.42 9.87
CA GLU A 130 17.14 9.06 11.24
C GLU A 130 16.46 9.88 12.34
N ASP A 131 15.80 10.98 11.98
CA ASP A 131 14.95 11.78 12.86
C ASP A 131 13.62 11.09 13.20
N LEU A 132 13.11 10.24 12.30
CA LEU A 132 11.85 9.50 12.46
C LEU A 132 12.07 8.03 12.82
N ILE A 133 13.06 7.38 12.23
CA ILE A 133 13.24 5.93 12.31
C ILE A 133 14.26 5.58 13.40
N PRO A 134 13.93 4.75 14.40
CA PRO A 134 14.80 4.50 15.56
C PRO A 134 16.17 3.91 15.23
N SER A 135 16.23 3.01 14.24
CA SER A 135 17.47 2.43 13.74
C SER A 135 17.25 1.70 12.42
N GLN A 136 18.32 1.54 11.64
CA GLN A 136 18.31 0.71 10.43
C GLN A 136 17.95 -0.75 10.72
N HIS A 137 18.34 -1.28 11.88
CA HIS A 137 18.01 -2.65 12.27
C HIS A 137 16.51 -2.83 12.52
N TRP A 138 15.90 -1.90 13.25
CA TRP A 138 14.45 -1.89 13.48
C TRP A 138 13.70 -1.83 12.16
N LEU A 139 14.08 -0.92 11.26
CA LEU A 139 13.47 -0.79 9.94
C LEU A 139 13.53 -2.10 9.14
N LYS A 140 14.74 -2.67 9.01
CA LYS A 140 14.95 -3.90 8.23
C LYS A 140 14.15 -5.07 8.79
N GLN A 141 14.13 -5.23 10.12
CA GLN A 141 13.36 -6.31 10.74
C GLN A 141 11.86 -6.15 10.47
N ARG A 142 11.31 -4.94 10.66
CA ARG A 142 9.87 -4.70 10.44
C ARG A 142 9.46 -4.93 8.99
N LEU A 143 10.22 -4.40 8.05
CA LEU A 143 9.91 -4.53 6.63
C LEU A 143 10.08 -5.98 6.11
N ASP A 144 11.09 -6.73 6.56
CA ASP A 144 11.24 -8.16 6.21
C ASP A 144 10.07 -9.01 6.74
N GLU A 145 9.67 -8.79 7.99
CA GLU A 145 8.55 -9.53 8.59
C GLU A 145 7.22 -9.22 7.90
N LEU A 146 6.97 -7.95 7.54
CA LEU A 146 5.79 -7.52 6.81
C LEU A 146 5.78 -8.02 5.37
N GLU A 147 6.94 -8.10 4.70
CA GLU A 147 7.04 -8.65 3.35
C GLU A 147 6.67 -10.13 3.30
N ARG A 148 7.19 -10.92 4.23
CA ARG A 148 6.84 -12.35 4.33
C ARG A 148 5.35 -12.53 4.54
N ALA A 149 4.74 -11.72 5.41
CA ALA A 149 3.31 -11.75 5.64
C ALA A 149 2.53 -11.36 4.38
N ARG A 150 2.88 -10.25 3.74
CA ARG A 150 2.26 -9.77 2.50
C ARG A 150 2.30 -10.82 1.40
N ASN A 151 3.45 -11.48 1.21
CA ASN A 151 3.60 -12.54 0.21
C ASN A 151 2.74 -13.77 0.56
N PHE A 152 2.69 -14.16 1.82
CA PHE A 152 1.83 -15.27 2.28
C PHE A 152 0.34 -14.98 2.01
N ILE A 153 -0.10 -13.75 2.29
CA ILE A 153 -1.49 -13.29 2.11
C ILE A 153 -1.84 -13.18 0.62
N ALA A 154 -0.93 -12.69 -0.23
CA ALA A 154 -1.13 -12.58 -1.67
C ALA A 154 -1.39 -13.94 -2.35
N HIS A 155 -1.03 -15.05 -1.70
CA HIS A 155 -1.38 -16.41 -2.12
C HIS A 155 -2.70 -16.93 -1.51
N ASN A 156 -3.57 -16.05 -1.02
CA ASN A 156 -4.87 -16.35 -0.41
C ASN A 156 -4.79 -17.34 0.76
N ARG A 157 -3.73 -17.25 1.56
CA ARG A 157 -3.52 -18.14 2.71
C ARG A 157 -3.98 -17.49 4.01
N MET A 158 -4.57 -18.31 4.88
CA MET A 158 -5.06 -17.88 6.19
C MET A 158 -3.93 -17.81 7.22
N ILE A 159 -3.94 -16.75 8.01
CA ILE A 159 -3.07 -16.62 9.19
C ILE A 159 -3.87 -16.78 10.48
N THR A 160 -3.18 -17.16 11.55
CA THR A 160 -3.77 -17.29 12.89
C THR A 160 -4.13 -15.91 13.47
N SER A 161 -4.99 -15.90 14.50
CA SER A 161 -5.37 -14.65 15.17
C SER A 161 -4.22 -13.99 15.92
N ALA A 162 -3.22 -14.77 16.35
CA ALA A 162 -2.01 -14.25 16.97
C ALA A 162 -1.11 -13.54 15.95
N GLU A 163 -0.93 -14.13 14.77
CA GLU A 163 -0.17 -13.52 13.68
C GLU A 163 -0.85 -12.25 13.17
N PHE A 164 -2.18 -12.27 13.03
CA PHE A 164 -2.94 -11.08 12.64
C PHE A 164 -2.66 -9.89 13.57
N ARG A 165 -2.80 -10.09 14.88
CA ARG A 165 -2.56 -9.05 15.88
C ARG A 165 -1.11 -8.57 15.88
N ARG A 166 -0.17 -9.46 15.60
CA ARG A 166 1.25 -9.10 15.48
C ARG A 166 1.48 -8.12 14.33
N LEU A 167 0.87 -8.37 13.17
CA LEU A 167 0.98 -7.47 12.01
C LEU A 167 0.31 -6.11 12.28
N GLU A 168 -0.87 -6.11 12.92
CA GLU A 168 -1.52 -4.86 13.38
C GLU A 168 -0.60 -4.08 14.33
N MET A 169 0.05 -4.75 15.27
CA MET A 169 1.00 -4.13 16.19
C MET A 169 2.20 -3.54 15.46
N TYR A 170 2.73 -4.21 14.43
CA TYR A 170 3.89 -3.73 13.67
C TYR A 170 3.56 -2.45 12.90
N VAL A 171 2.41 -2.41 12.23
CA VAL A 171 1.92 -1.22 11.54
C VAL A 171 1.58 -0.11 12.55
N GLY A 172 0.99 -0.46 13.70
CA GLY A 172 0.71 0.50 14.76
C GLY A 172 1.96 1.11 15.38
N ASP A 173 3.01 0.31 15.60
CA ASP A 173 4.31 0.79 16.09
C ASP A 173 4.98 1.73 15.08
N TRP A 174 4.91 1.40 13.79
CA TRP A 174 5.36 2.31 12.73
C TRP A 174 4.61 3.64 12.76
N ASN A 175 3.27 3.60 12.75
CA ASN A 175 2.47 4.82 12.75
C ASN A 175 2.74 5.70 13.98
N ARG A 176 3.01 5.10 15.14
CA ARG A 176 3.38 5.85 16.36
C ARG A 176 4.75 6.52 16.22
N GLN A 177 5.69 5.85 15.55
CA GLN A 177 7.08 6.26 15.49
C GLN A 177 7.35 7.27 14.37
N VAL A 178 6.79 7.01 13.19
CA VAL A 178 7.01 7.79 11.97
C VAL A 178 5.94 8.87 11.78
N GLY A 179 4.75 8.65 12.34
CA GLY A 179 3.58 9.50 12.11
C GLY A 179 2.89 9.20 10.77
N LEU A 180 1.58 9.46 10.75
CA LEU A 180 0.87 9.85 9.53
C LEU A 180 0.85 11.38 9.47
#